data_AF-A0A918EJ77-F1
#
_entry.id   AF-A0A918EJ77-F1
#
_cell.length_a   1.000
_cell.length_b   1.000
_cell.length_c   1.000
_cell.angle_alpha   90.00
_cell.angle_beta   90.00
_cell.angle_gamma   90.00
#
_symmetry.space_group_name_H-M   'P 1'
#
loop_
_entity.id
_entity.type
_entity.pdbx_description
1 polymer ?
#
loop_
_entity_poly.entity_id
_entity_poly.type
_entity_poly.pdbx_seq_one_letter_code
_entity_poly.pdbx_strand_id
1 'polypeptide(L)'
;MKSPKLRTRTPMTHHINPPDPDPDRTPGLDAGGSVRPGETPPAEGSTPGAGPRETHNPTTGWAKAPLAMILVVVVLVAALFAVMAVIIAG
;
A
#
# COMPACT_ATOMS: atom_id res chain seq x y z
N MET A 1 14.16 -48.81 61.63
CA MET A 1 13.59 -47.81 62.55
C MET A 1 12.97 -46.69 61.72
N LYS A 2 11.67 -46.43 61.83
CA LYS A 2 10.94 -45.34 61.14
C LYS A 2 10.73 -44.17 62.10
N SER A 3 11.06 -42.95 61.67
CA SER A 3 10.47 -41.63 62.02
C SER A 3 11.44 -40.48 61.68
N PRO A 4 11.01 -39.21 61.50
CA PRO A 4 9.76 -38.72 60.92
C PRO A 4 9.97 -37.55 59.92
N LYS A 5 8.87 -37.11 59.28
CA LYS A 5 8.79 -36.00 58.32
C LYS A 5 9.31 -34.67 58.88
N LEU A 6 10.00 -33.90 58.04
CA LEU A 6 9.72 -32.47 57.89
C LEU A 6 9.56 -32.14 56.41
N ARG A 7 8.31 -31.96 56.00
CA ARG A 7 7.96 -31.25 54.76
C ARG A 7 8.06 -29.75 55.03
N THR A 8 8.20 -29.02 53.92
CA THR A 8 7.91 -27.59 53.71
C THR A 8 9.19 -26.75 53.80
N ARG A 9 9.73 -26.21 52.69
CA ARG A 9 9.06 -25.26 51.78
C ARG A 9 9.56 -25.40 50.32
N THR A 10 8.66 -25.71 49.38
CA THR A 10 8.72 -25.31 47.95
C THR A 10 8.16 -23.88 47.82
N PRO A 11 8.16 -23.14 46.69
CA PRO A 11 8.82 -23.31 45.39
C PRO A 11 9.44 -21.99 44.82
N MET A 12 10.40 -22.06 43.89
CA MET A 12 10.55 -21.01 42.87
C MET A 12 10.93 -21.69 41.56
N THR A 13 9.93 -21.80 40.69
CA THR A 13 10.07 -22.07 39.26
C THR A 13 11.20 -21.23 38.68
N HIS A 14 12.28 -21.88 38.24
CA HIS A 14 13.29 -21.21 37.43
C HIS A 14 12.67 -20.96 36.05
N HIS A 15 11.87 -19.89 35.93
CA HIS A 15 11.60 -19.27 34.64
C HIS A 15 12.97 -18.86 34.11
N ILE A 16 13.47 -19.60 33.13
CA ILE A 16 14.64 -19.20 32.37
C ILE A 16 14.22 -17.94 31.62
N ASN A 17 14.44 -16.77 32.22
CA ASN A 17 14.48 -15.54 31.47
C ASN A 17 15.81 -15.58 30.71
N PRO A 18 15.83 -15.59 29.37
CA PRO A 18 17.08 -15.45 28.64
C PRO A 18 17.81 -14.21 29.16
N PRO A 19 19.15 -14.26 29.35
CA PRO A 19 19.89 -13.07 29.71
C PRO A 19 19.64 -12.01 28.65
N ASP A 20 19.30 -10.79 29.08
CA ASP A 20 19.15 -9.64 28.21
C ASP A 20 20.44 -9.47 27.39
N PRO A 21 20.38 -9.36 26.05
CA PRO A 21 21.56 -9.25 25.21
C PRO A 21 22.46 -8.09 25.61
N ASP A 22 23.75 -8.39 25.75
CA ASP A 22 24.80 -7.39 25.97
C ASP A 22 24.86 -6.43 24.76
N PRO A 23 24.63 -5.12 24.92
CA PRO A 23 24.59 -4.16 23.82
C PRO A 23 25.92 -4.06 23.06
N ASP A 24 27.05 -4.32 23.73
CA ASP A 24 28.38 -4.29 23.10
C ASP A 24 28.60 -5.50 22.16
N ARG A 25 27.78 -6.55 22.32
CA ARG A 25 27.90 -7.82 21.59
C ARG A 25 26.71 -8.12 20.70
N THR A 26 25.71 -7.24 20.69
CA THR A 26 24.47 -7.42 19.95
C THR A 26 24.30 -6.24 18.99
N PRO A 27 24.53 -6.45 17.69
CA PRO A 27 24.42 -5.38 16.70
C PRO A 27 23.05 -4.69 16.77
N GLY A 28 23.03 -3.36 16.76
CA GLY A 28 21.80 -2.55 16.75
C GLY A 28 21.26 -2.12 18.13
N LEU A 29 21.92 -2.48 19.24
CA LEU A 29 21.54 -2.07 20.61
C LEU A 29 22.47 -1.00 21.22
N ASP A 30 23.11 -0.15 20.40
CA ASP A 30 23.81 1.02 20.94
C ASP A 30 22.81 1.92 21.70
N ALA A 31 23.23 2.53 22.81
CA ALA A 31 22.36 3.34 23.68
C ALA A 31 21.66 4.50 22.93
N GLY A 32 22.15 4.88 21.75
CA GLY A 32 21.57 5.89 20.86
C GLY A 32 20.70 5.37 19.71
N GLY A 33 20.39 4.07 19.63
CA GLY A 33 19.43 3.51 18.66
C GLY A 33 19.72 3.87 17.19
N SER A 34 20.99 3.96 16.81
CA SER A 34 21.39 4.28 15.44
C SER A 34 22.14 3.10 14.81
N VAL A 35 21.46 2.41 13.91
CA VAL A 35 22.10 1.55 12.93
C VAL A 35 23.02 2.39 12.06
N ARG A 36 24.20 1.87 11.70
CA ARG A 36 25.13 2.56 10.78
C ARG A 36 24.38 2.97 9.50
N PRO A 37 24.65 4.14 8.91
CA PRO A 37 24.12 4.48 7.60
C PRO A 37 24.40 3.34 6.61
N GLY A 38 23.36 2.60 6.25
CA GLY A 38 23.44 1.31 5.53
C GLY A 38 22.62 0.16 6.13
N GLU A 39 22.13 0.22 7.38
CA GLU A 39 21.27 -0.84 7.96
C GLU A 39 19.77 -0.51 8.03
N THR A 40 19.35 0.61 7.44
CA THR A 40 18.08 0.62 6.71
C THR A 40 18.36 -0.02 5.36
N PRO A 41 17.58 -1.02 4.90
CA PRO A 41 17.65 -1.44 3.50
C PRO A 41 17.64 -0.16 2.64
N PRO A 42 18.50 -0.05 1.61
CA PRO A 42 18.41 1.09 0.69
C PRO A 42 16.95 1.23 0.34
N ALA A 43 16.36 2.41 0.56
CA ALA A 43 14.94 2.68 0.36
C ALA A 43 14.52 1.90 -0.88
N GLU A 44 13.79 0.79 -0.67
CA GLU A 44 13.67 -0.24 -1.69
C GLU A 44 13.20 0.49 -2.93
N GLY A 45 14.10 0.64 -3.89
CA GLY A 45 13.83 1.36 -5.11
C GLY A 45 12.66 0.59 -5.68
N SER A 46 11.47 1.18 -5.60
CA SER A 46 10.25 0.56 -6.08
C SER A 46 10.59 -0.06 -7.43
N THR A 47 10.43 -1.38 -7.55
CA THR A 47 10.96 -2.11 -8.71
C THR A 47 10.48 -1.38 -9.97
N PRO A 48 11.38 -0.90 -10.85
CA PRO A 48 10.95 -0.28 -12.09
C PRO A 48 10.08 -1.30 -12.84
N GLY A 49 8.79 -0.99 -13.02
CA GLY A 49 7.84 -1.93 -13.60
C GLY A 49 7.03 -2.80 -12.61
N ALA A 50 6.97 -2.44 -11.31
CA ALA A 50 6.04 -3.05 -10.35
C ALA A 50 4.56 -2.70 -10.62
N GLY A 51 4.28 -1.76 -11.52
CA GLY A 51 2.93 -1.47 -12.00
C GLY A 51 2.42 -2.61 -12.89
N PRO A 52 1.09 -2.83 -12.97
CA PRO A 52 0.51 -3.71 -13.97
C PRO A 52 1.08 -3.39 -15.36
N ARG A 53 1.42 -4.41 -16.15
CA ARG A 53 1.77 -4.18 -17.56
C ARG A 53 0.59 -3.47 -18.21
N GLU A 54 0.82 -2.25 -18.68
CA GLU A 54 -0.14 -1.43 -19.41
C GLU A 54 -0.31 -1.99 -20.83
N THR A 55 -0.77 -3.24 -20.93
CA THR A 55 -1.05 -3.96 -22.18
C THR A 55 -2.44 -3.62 -22.70
N HIS A 56 -3.34 -3.13 -21.83
CA HIS A 56 -4.77 -2.97 -22.10
C HIS A 56 -5.20 -1.51 -22.26
N ASN A 57 -4.27 -0.58 -22.44
CA ASN A 57 -4.59 0.77 -22.88
C ASN A 57 -4.47 0.83 -24.42
N PRO A 58 -5.54 0.52 -25.19
CA PRO A 58 -5.50 0.62 -26.64
C PRO A 58 -5.15 2.06 -27.02
N THR A 59 -3.95 2.25 -27.54
CA THR A 59 -3.33 3.57 -27.71
C THR A 59 -4.01 4.44 -28.76
N THR A 60 -4.80 3.85 -29.67
CA THR A 60 -5.33 4.59 -30.81
C THR A 60 -6.65 3.98 -31.30
N GLY A 61 -7.69 4.80 -31.45
CA GLY A 61 -8.91 4.45 -32.19
C GLY A 61 -10.22 4.69 -31.44
N TRP A 62 -10.27 4.33 -30.15
CA TRP A 62 -11.50 4.43 -29.37
C TRP A 62 -11.96 5.85 -29.05
N ALA A 63 -11.09 6.87 -29.15
CA ALA A 63 -11.49 8.25 -28.95
C ALA A 63 -12.38 8.80 -30.08
N LYS A 64 -12.26 8.25 -31.30
CA LYS A 64 -12.97 8.78 -32.48
C LYS A 64 -14.45 8.42 -32.49
N ALA A 65 -14.80 7.21 -32.06
CA ALA A 65 -16.19 6.75 -32.00
C ALA A 65 -17.10 7.61 -31.07
N PRO A 66 -16.77 7.84 -29.79
CA PRO A 66 -17.57 8.69 -28.91
C PRO A 66 -17.55 10.15 -29.37
N LEU A 67 -16.42 10.65 -29.89
CA LEU A 67 -16.37 12.02 -30.44
C LEU A 67 -17.34 12.19 -31.62
N ALA A 68 -17.37 11.24 -32.56
CA ALA A 68 -18.30 11.27 -33.68
C ALA A 68 -19.76 11.21 -33.20
N MET A 69 -20.08 10.35 -32.23
CA MET A 69 -21.41 10.27 -31.63
C MET A 69 -21.85 11.61 -31.02
N ILE A 70 -20.97 12.24 -30.25
CA ILE A 70 -21.25 13.55 -29.63
C ILE A 70 -21.51 14.61 -30.71
N LEU A 71 -20.68 14.66 -31.76
CA LEU A 71 -20.87 15.62 -32.86
C LEU A 71 -22.21 15.44 -33.57
N VAL A 72 -22.63 14.20 -33.81
CA VAL A 72 -23.95 13.91 -34.39
C VAL A 72 -25.06 14.46 -33.49
N VAL A 73 -25.03 14.18 -32.19
CA VAL A 73 -26.05 14.68 -31.25
C VAL A 73 -26.07 16.21 -31.23
N VAL A 74 -24.91 16.87 -31.21
CA VAL A 74 -24.81 18.34 -31.24
C VAL A 74 -25.47 18.91 -32.49
N VAL A 75 -25.21 18.32 -33.67
CA VAL A 75 -25.83 18.77 -34.93
C VAL A 75 -27.35 18.59 -34.90
N LEU A 76 -27.86 17.47 -34.38
CA LEU A 76 -29.31 17.25 -34.25
C LEU A 76 -29.94 18.30 -33.33
N VAL A 77 -29.35 18.54 -32.17
CA VAL A 77 -29.84 19.55 -31.20
C VAL A 77 -29.80 20.96 -31.83
N ALA A 78 -28.70 21.32 -32.49
CA ALA A 78 -28.58 22.61 -33.17
C ALA A 78 -29.64 22.77 -34.28
N ALA A 79 -29.94 21.71 -35.04
CA ALA A 79 -30.99 21.73 -36.06
C ALA A 79 -32.38 21.96 -35.44
N LEU A 80 -32.70 21.34 -34.30
CA LEU A 80 -33.95 21.58 -33.58
C LEU A 80 -34.09 23.05 -33.16
N PHE A 81 -33.03 23.64 -32.61
CA PHE A 81 -33.02 25.06 -32.27
C PHE A 81 -33.15 25.96 -33.49
N ALA A 82 -32.48 25.62 -34.59
CA ALA A 82 -32.58 26.39 -35.84
C ALA A 82 -34.02 26.38 -36.38
N VAL A 83 -34.67 25.21 -36.43
CA VAL A 83 -36.08 25.09 -36.84
C VAL A 83 -36.99 25.88 -35.91
N MET A 84 -36.83 25.73 -34.58
CA MET A 84 -37.60 26.47 -33.59
C MET A 84 -37.41 27.98 -33.75
N ALA A 85 -36.19 28.45 -33.97
CA ALA A 85 -35.88 29.86 -34.18
C ALA A 85 -36.56 30.41 -35.43
N VAL A 86 -36.57 29.65 -36.54
CA VAL A 86 -37.28 30.04 -37.77
C VAL A 86 -38.79 30.15 -37.51
N ILE A 87 -39.38 29.21 -36.77
CA ILE A 87 -40.82 29.24 -36.42
C ILE A 87 -41.16 30.43 -35.53
N ILE A 88 -40.29 30.79 -34.59
CA ILE A 88 -40.54 31.89 -33.65
C ILE A 88 -40.27 33.27 -34.30
N ALA A 89 -39.27 33.35 -35.18
CA ALA A 89 -38.82 34.61 -35.77
C ALA A 89 -39.51 34.96 -37.11
N GLY A 90 -40.17 33.99 -37.76
CA GLY A 90 -40.95 34.18 -38.98
C GLY A 90 -42.43 34.42 -38.68
#